data_AF-A0A090X8K8-F1
#
_entry.id   AF-A0A090X8K8-F1
#
_cell.length_a   1.000
_cell.length_b   1.000
_cell.length_c   1.000
_cell.angle_alpha   90.00
_cell.angle_beta   90.00
_cell.angle_gamma   90.00
#
_symmetry.space_group_name_H-M   'P 1'
#
loop_
_entity.id
_entity.type
_entity.pdbx_description
1 polymer ?
#
loop_
_entity_poly.entity_id
_entity_poly.type
_entity_poly.pdbx_seq_one_letter_code
_entity_poly.pdbx_strand_id
1 'polypeptide(L)'
;KMMSGRVVVDDDDETTTSSDGTSSSSDSDGELPVAHNGNKNSVPPIRKDGMAVCERCGTVGVKHAFYSKTKRYCSVVCSRGLVRGAGGGKTSSTQKLTKRPVAHGQHSTSLSHKPKYELVTSFNWKPYLARSEFVAAPVSCFKHVAFADCWDNVTVGMKVEVENRDCEKFKHIFASFYWIATVVKIAGYMAKLRYEGFGMDDCKDFWVNLCVDQVYPVGWCASQQKPLIPPKTIEHKHGDWKQFLVKRLTGARTLPTNFHAKVRESIRGQFPVGLKLEVVDKKRISSVRVAKVTQGVGGRIHIVYESLEDDGFWCHERSPLIHPIGWAQVIGHDLRASPEYAKMSLEKALLRKCSPDEASWDMFPPVHTPSCELKFREGMKLEAIDPLNLSTICVATVTKVLRNNYLMIGIDGMMAANGSDWFCYHASSPCIFPVGFCELNGIDLTPPRGHKGEFRWFDYLRLTKSQAAPVSLFKKDIPKHGFQEGMHAEAVDLMEPRLICVGRITRVVGRLLRVHFDGWGGQLRPVVRLRKPGPLPRGLVPAGRLPPRATQAARHWLPEEEEESADLQGTS
;
A
#
# COMPACT_ATOMS: atom_id res chain seq x y z
N LYS A 1 -62.86 48.49 -3.42
CA LYS A 1 -63.26 48.27 -2.01
C LYS A 1 -61.97 48.01 -1.24
N MET A 2 -61.32 49.03 -0.65
CA MET A 2 -61.54 49.55 0.73
C MET A 2 -61.39 48.42 1.76
N MET A 3 -60.56 48.45 2.82
CA MET A 3 -59.92 49.49 3.66
C MET A 3 -58.72 48.82 4.42
N SER A 4 -57.58 49.51 4.65
CA SER A 4 -57.15 50.22 5.90
C SER A 4 -56.94 49.31 7.14
N GLY A 5 -55.86 49.40 7.94
CA GLY A 5 -55.18 50.64 8.35
C GLY A 5 -53.79 50.57 9.02
N ARG A 6 -53.34 51.80 9.29
CA ARG A 6 -52.09 52.36 9.91
C ARG A 6 -51.85 51.92 11.38
N VAL A 7 -50.67 52.13 11.98
CA VAL A 7 -50.19 53.38 12.66
C VAL A 7 -48.71 53.19 13.15
N VAL A 8 -47.74 54.01 12.69
CA VAL A 8 -46.95 55.14 13.33
C VAL A 8 -45.69 54.68 14.11
N VAL A 9 -44.45 54.90 13.62
CA VAL A 9 -43.46 56.02 13.76
C VAL A 9 -43.03 56.36 15.19
N ASP A 10 -41.72 56.29 15.49
CA ASP A 10 -40.91 57.43 15.99
C ASP A 10 -39.41 57.10 16.01
N ASP A 11 -38.63 58.10 15.59
CA ASP A 11 -37.17 58.23 15.51
C ASP A 11 -36.52 58.35 16.91
N ASP A 12 -35.23 58.03 17.01
CA ASP A 12 -34.21 59.02 17.38
C ASP A 12 -32.78 58.44 17.38
N ASP A 13 -31.90 59.28 16.82
CA ASP A 13 -30.48 59.17 16.59
C ASP A 13 -29.71 59.60 17.87
N GLU A 14 -28.59 58.95 18.18
CA GLU A 14 -27.38 59.71 18.56
C GLU A 14 -26.14 58.81 18.60
N THR A 15 -25.19 59.21 17.76
CA THR A 15 -23.80 58.77 17.72
C THR A 15 -22.99 59.62 18.70
N THR A 16 -22.12 59.03 19.51
CA THR A 16 -20.86 59.69 19.89
C THR A 16 -19.71 58.69 20.04
N THR A 17 -18.62 59.09 19.38
CA THR A 17 -17.30 58.49 19.22
C THR A 17 -16.36 58.74 20.40
N SER A 18 -15.16 58.17 20.29
CA SER A 18 -13.88 58.49 20.96
C SER A 18 -13.51 57.55 22.12
N SER A 19 -12.26 57.14 22.32
CA SER A 19 -10.99 57.28 21.60
C SER A 19 -9.95 56.42 22.31
N ASP A 20 -8.84 56.16 21.60
CA ASP A 20 -7.66 55.40 21.97
C ASP A 20 -7.01 55.72 23.34
N GLY A 21 -6.25 54.74 23.84
CA GLY A 21 -5.34 54.90 24.97
C GLY A 21 -4.40 53.71 25.11
N THR A 22 -3.32 53.70 24.32
CA THR A 22 -2.16 52.81 24.41
C THR A 22 -1.31 53.14 25.64
N SER A 23 -0.85 52.14 26.39
CA SER A 23 0.41 52.25 27.15
C SER A 23 1.05 50.87 27.39
N SER A 24 2.26 50.76 26.86
CA SER A 24 3.28 49.74 27.02
C SER A 24 3.88 49.67 28.42
N SER A 25 4.30 48.49 28.88
CA SER A 25 5.62 48.29 29.53
C SER A 25 5.91 46.80 29.78
N SER A 26 7.17 46.46 29.59
CA SER A 26 7.82 45.14 29.59
C SER A 26 8.35 44.70 30.96
N ASP A 27 8.80 43.44 30.99
CA ASP A 27 9.91 42.85 31.76
C ASP A 27 9.67 42.10 33.10
N SER A 28 9.77 40.76 32.97
CA SER A 28 10.83 39.87 33.51
C SER A 28 10.80 39.32 34.95
N ASP A 29 10.71 37.97 34.99
CA ASP A 29 11.43 36.95 35.77
C ASP A 29 11.25 36.74 37.29
N GLY A 30 11.02 35.46 37.65
CA GLY A 30 11.18 34.88 39.00
C GLY A 30 10.58 33.48 39.15
N GLU A 31 11.43 32.47 39.41
CA GLU A 31 11.20 31.02 39.41
C GLU A 31 10.27 30.42 40.52
N LEU A 32 9.86 29.17 40.25
CA LEU A 32 9.00 28.14 40.91
C LEU A 32 9.38 27.76 42.38
N PRO A 33 8.76 26.76 43.08
CA PRO A 33 7.66 25.81 42.75
C PRO A 33 6.62 25.54 43.89
N VAL A 34 5.38 25.08 43.58
CA VAL A 34 4.63 24.07 44.38
C VAL A 34 3.63 23.30 43.50
N ALA A 35 3.57 21.97 43.68
CA ALA A 35 2.71 21.03 42.99
C ALA A 35 1.24 21.05 43.47
N HIS A 36 0.27 20.88 42.55
CA HIS A 36 -0.89 20.01 42.77
C HIS A 36 -1.63 19.62 41.48
N ASN A 37 -2.18 18.42 41.58
CA ASN A 37 -2.87 17.56 40.62
C ASN A 37 -4.15 18.19 40.03
N GLY A 38 -4.49 17.95 38.74
CA GLY A 38 -5.80 18.36 38.22
C GLY A 38 -6.02 18.33 36.70
N ASN A 39 -6.31 17.15 36.18
CA ASN A 39 -7.05 16.83 34.94
C ASN A 39 -7.71 18.00 34.17
N LYS A 40 -7.21 18.37 32.98
CA LYS A 40 -7.96 19.15 31.97
C LYS A 40 -7.64 18.70 30.54
N ASN A 41 -8.68 18.21 29.86
CA ASN A 41 -8.74 18.05 28.41
C ASN A 41 -8.41 19.39 27.73
N SER A 42 -7.23 19.50 27.13
CA SER A 42 -6.90 20.60 26.23
C SER A 42 -7.52 20.34 24.86
N VAL A 43 -8.72 20.88 24.67
CA VAL A 43 -9.28 21.13 23.33
C VAL A 43 -8.35 22.14 22.63
N PRO A 44 -7.78 21.85 21.45
CA PRO A 44 -6.99 22.82 20.71
C PRO A 44 -7.88 24.00 20.29
N PRO A 45 -7.34 25.24 20.28
CA PRO A 45 -8.13 26.44 20.00
C PRO A 45 -8.68 26.38 18.57
N ILE A 46 -9.99 26.62 18.44
CA ILE A 46 -10.69 26.74 17.16
C ILE A 46 -10.09 27.94 16.43
N ARG A 47 -9.22 27.68 15.43
CA ARG A 47 -8.66 28.71 14.55
C ARG A 47 -9.78 29.36 13.74
N LYS A 48 -9.69 30.67 13.54
CA LYS A 48 -10.66 31.52 12.82
C LYS A 48 -10.74 31.24 11.31
N ASP A 49 -9.93 30.33 10.78
CA ASP A 49 -9.82 30.08 9.35
C ASP A 49 -10.70 28.92 8.91
N GLY A 50 -11.85 29.23 8.31
CA GLY A 50 -12.56 28.48 7.25
C GLY A 50 -12.83 26.97 7.34
N MET A 51 -12.28 26.25 8.31
CA MET A 51 -12.14 24.80 8.39
C MET A 51 -12.78 24.31 9.69
N ALA A 52 -13.40 23.13 9.65
CA ALA A 52 -14.07 22.52 10.79
C ALA A 52 -13.66 21.06 10.95
N VAL A 53 -13.57 20.59 12.19
CA VAL A 53 -13.32 19.18 12.57
C VAL A 53 -14.61 18.62 13.15
N CYS A 54 -15.02 17.43 12.71
CA CYS A 54 -16.23 16.79 13.21
C CYS A 54 -15.98 16.24 14.61
N GLU A 55 -16.73 16.72 15.60
CA GLU A 55 -16.55 16.34 17.01
C GLU A 55 -16.71 14.83 17.29
N ARG A 56 -17.40 14.08 16.42
CA ARG A 56 -17.66 12.64 16.64
C ARG A 56 -16.70 11.70 15.92
N CYS A 57 -16.40 11.97 14.66
CA CYS A 57 -15.59 11.05 13.84
C CYS A 57 -14.25 11.65 13.42
N GLY A 58 -13.93 12.86 13.86
CA GLY A 58 -12.68 13.55 13.52
C GLY A 58 -12.56 13.93 12.04
N THR A 59 -13.60 13.74 11.24
CA THR A 59 -13.61 14.10 9.81
C THR A 59 -13.48 15.61 9.64
N VAL A 60 -12.58 16.05 8.77
CA VAL A 60 -12.19 17.46 8.62
C VAL A 60 -12.43 17.99 7.21
N GLY A 61 -12.84 19.25 7.09
CA GLY A 61 -12.88 19.99 5.83
C GLY A 61 -13.50 21.38 6.01
N VAL A 62 -13.87 22.03 4.90
CA VAL A 62 -14.32 23.43 4.94
C VAL A 62 -15.63 23.60 5.74
N LYS A 63 -15.67 24.58 6.65
CA LYS A 63 -16.75 24.82 7.62
C LYS A 63 -18.13 24.94 6.98
N HIS A 64 -18.24 25.51 5.76
CA HIS A 64 -19.53 25.63 5.08
C HIS A 64 -20.07 24.27 4.59
N ALA A 65 -19.21 23.30 4.32
CA ALA A 65 -19.56 21.94 3.90
C ALA A 65 -19.99 21.01 5.05
N PHE A 66 -19.94 21.49 6.30
CA PHE A 66 -20.34 20.72 7.48
C PHE A 66 -21.85 20.74 7.71
N TYR A 67 -22.35 19.67 8.32
CA TYR A 67 -23.76 19.47 8.68
C TYR A 67 -24.09 20.17 10.02
N SER A 68 -25.37 20.51 10.23
CA SER A 68 -25.95 21.31 11.34
C SER A 68 -25.80 22.84 11.24
N LYS A 69 -26.72 23.60 11.89
CA LYS A 69 -26.65 25.08 12.00
C LYS A 69 -25.35 25.57 12.65
N THR A 70 -24.79 24.78 13.57
CA THR A 70 -23.53 25.09 14.27
C THR A 70 -22.28 24.56 13.56
N LYS A 71 -22.41 23.82 12.44
CA LYS A 71 -21.29 23.27 11.64
C LYS A 71 -20.31 22.37 12.41
N ARG A 72 -20.79 21.64 13.43
CA ARG A 72 -19.96 20.81 14.34
C ARG A 72 -19.84 19.33 13.93
N TYR A 73 -20.68 18.87 12.99
CA TYR A 73 -20.71 17.46 12.56
C TYR A 73 -20.60 17.36 11.04
N CYS A 74 -19.88 16.36 10.52
CA CYS A 74 -19.72 16.19 9.06
C CYS A 74 -20.93 15.53 8.37
N SER A 75 -21.94 15.06 9.11
CA SER A 75 -23.15 14.41 8.57
C SER A 75 -24.25 14.21 9.62
N VAL A 76 -25.47 13.89 9.15
CA VAL A 76 -26.61 13.46 9.97
C VAL A 76 -26.27 12.26 10.87
N VAL A 77 -25.52 11.30 10.36
CA VAL A 77 -25.12 10.09 11.11
C VAL A 77 -24.19 10.45 12.26
N CYS A 78 -23.25 11.36 12.04
CA CYS A 78 -22.37 11.87 13.10
C CYS A 78 -23.10 12.74 14.11
N SER A 79 -24.21 13.39 13.74
CA SER A 79 -25.07 14.05 14.72
C SER A 79 -25.95 13.06 15.50
N ARG A 80 -26.32 11.90 14.93
CA ARG A 80 -27.28 10.94 15.51
C ARG A 80 -26.67 9.76 16.27
N GLY A 81 -25.41 9.39 16.02
CA GLY A 81 -24.63 8.52 16.90
C GLY A 81 -24.80 6.99 16.82
N LEU A 82 -25.08 6.42 15.64
CA LEU A 82 -25.26 4.97 15.47
C LEU A 82 -24.03 4.30 14.80
N VAL A 83 -23.48 3.24 15.40
CA VAL A 83 -22.50 2.31 14.78
C VAL A 83 -22.99 0.87 15.01
N ARG A 84 -22.99 0.00 13.98
CA ARG A 84 -23.28 -1.44 14.07
C ARG A 84 -21.98 -2.25 13.95
N GLY A 85 -21.78 -3.19 14.87
CA GLY A 85 -20.67 -4.16 14.90
C GLY A 85 -20.97 -5.47 14.16
N ALA A 86 -19.87 -6.16 13.82
CA ALA A 86 -19.79 -7.40 13.04
C ALA A 86 -20.23 -8.66 13.81
N GLY A 87 -20.75 -9.66 13.09
CA GLY A 87 -20.98 -11.03 13.59
C GLY A 87 -20.99 -12.03 12.44
N GLY A 88 -20.12 -13.04 12.50
CA GLY A 88 -20.02 -14.14 11.53
C GLY A 88 -20.63 -15.46 12.04
N GLY A 89 -20.93 -16.37 11.10
CA GLY A 89 -21.40 -17.73 11.36
C GLY A 89 -20.95 -18.69 10.23
N LYS A 90 -20.42 -19.85 10.62
CA LYS A 90 -19.74 -20.88 9.80
C LYS A 90 -20.72 -21.87 9.16
N THR A 91 -20.33 -22.47 8.02
CA THR A 91 -20.93 -23.71 7.47
C THR A 91 -19.86 -24.81 7.33
N SER A 92 -20.24 -26.07 7.54
CA SER A 92 -19.39 -27.26 7.39
C SER A 92 -19.70 -27.98 6.07
N SER A 93 -18.71 -28.63 5.46
CA SER A 93 -18.92 -29.59 4.37
C SER A 93 -17.80 -30.61 4.30
N THR A 94 -18.17 -31.89 4.38
CA THR A 94 -17.38 -33.10 4.14
C THR A 94 -17.08 -33.30 2.65
N GLN A 95 -15.83 -33.62 2.29
CA GLN A 95 -15.43 -34.07 0.94
C GLN A 95 -14.96 -35.52 0.94
N LYS A 96 -15.36 -36.28 -0.09
CA LYS A 96 -14.84 -37.61 -0.45
C LYS A 96 -13.78 -37.50 -1.54
N LEU A 97 -12.68 -38.23 -1.34
CA LEU A 97 -11.56 -38.43 -2.28
C LEU A 97 -11.90 -39.42 -3.40
N THR A 98 -11.34 -39.19 -4.60
CA THR A 98 -11.02 -40.25 -5.58
C THR A 98 -9.60 -40.03 -6.15
N LYS A 99 -8.92 -41.12 -6.50
CA LYS A 99 -7.47 -41.27 -6.75
C LYS A 99 -7.15 -41.58 -8.23
N ARG A 100 -5.85 -41.38 -8.57
CA ARG A 100 -4.96 -42.04 -9.58
C ARG A 100 -4.97 -41.49 -11.03
N PRO A 101 -3.92 -41.74 -11.88
CA PRO A 101 -2.65 -42.47 -11.70
C PRO A 101 -1.36 -41.77 -12.24
N VAL A 102 -0.24 -42.49 -12.11
CA VAL A 102 1.17 -42.22 -12.49
C VAL A 102 1.46 -42.68 -13.93
N ALA A 103 2.38 -42.02 -14.64
CA ALA A 103 3.01 -42.56 -15.86
C ALA A 103 4.49 -42.15 -16.01
N HIS A 104 5.25 -43.06 -16.64
CA HIS A 104 6.70 -43.20 -16.70
C HIS A 104 7.45 -42.18 -17.58
N GLY A 105 8.76 -42.08 -17.32
CA GLY A 105 9.70 -41.19 -18.01
C GLY A 105 10.41 -41.80 -19.21
N GLN A 106 11.10 -40.93 -19.95
CA GLN A 106 12.11 -41.26 -20.94
C GLN A 106 13.29 -40.27 -20.84
N HIS A 107 14.49 -40.82 -21.00
CA HIS A 107 15.78 -40.15 -21.01
C HIS A 107 16.08 -39.54 -22.40
N SER A 108 16.66 -38.34 -22.44
CA SER A 108 17.52 -37.91 -23.56
C SER A 108 18.51 -36.82 -23.12
N THR A 109 19.78 -37.24 -23.11
CA THR A 109 21.05 -36.55 -23.43
C THR A 109 21.19 -35.02 -23.26
N SER A 110 22.21 -34.67 -22.47
CA SER A 110 22.71 -33.35 -22.14
C SER A 110 23.50 -32.68 -23.29
N LEU A 111 23.15 -31.44 -23.61
CA LEU A 111 24.04 -30.48 -24.28
C LEU A 111 24.11 -29.22 -23.41
N SER A 112 25.30 -28.98 -22.85
CA SER A 112 25.59 -27.89 -21.94
C SER A 112 25.78 -26.58 -22.70
N HIS A 113 24.78 -25.70 -22.66
CA HIS A 113 24.98 -24.27 -22.91
C HIS A 113 24.92 -23.52 -21.57
N LYS A 114 26.07 -23.02 -21.12
CA LYS A 114 26.18 -22.10 -19.98
C LYS A 114 25.67 -20.71 -20.40
N PRO A 115 24.67 -20.10 -19.72
CA PRO A 115 24.43 -18.67 -19.84
C PRO A 115 25.45 -17.91 -18.98
N LYS A 116 26.41 -17.25 -19.61
CA LYS A 116 27.29 -16.26 -18.99
C LYS A 116 26.52 -14.96 -18.73
N TYR A 117 25.83 -14.80 -17.60
CA TYR A 117 25.60 -13.48 -16.93
C TYR A 117 24.76 -13.57 -15.62
N GLU A 118 24.97 -14.51 -14.71
CA GLU A 118 23.99 -14.74 -13.63
C GLU A 118 24.52 -14.49 -12.19
N LEU A 119 23.77 -13.66 -11.42
CA LEU A 119 23.56 -13.69 -9.95
C LEU A 119 24.25 -12.69 -8.99
N VAL A 120 25.20 -11.85 -9.41
CA VAL A 120 25.99 -11.04 -8.45
C VAL A 120 25.29 -9.77 -7.90
N THR A 121 24.16 -9.32 -8.44
CA THR A 121 23.68 -7.92 -8.26
C THR A 121 22.36 -7.68 -7.52
N SER A 122 21.76 -8.68 -6.85
CA SER A 122 20.53 -8.42 -6.07
C SER A 122 20.81 -7.95 -4.64
N PHE A 123 20.13 -6.89 -4.19
CA PHE A 123 20.27 -6.35 -2.84
C PHE A 123 20.09 -7.41 -1.74
N ASN A 124 20.97 -7.37 -0.73
CA ASN A 124 20.97 -8.27 0.42
C ASN A 124 20.54 -7.50 1.68
N TRP A 125 19.46 -7.94 2.32
CA TRP A 125 18.94 -7.34 3.55
C TRP A 125 19.81 -7.59 4.79
N LYS A 126 20.66 -8.62 4.79
CA LYS A 126 21.42 -9.03 5.99
C LYS A 126 22.23 -7.91 6.66
N PRO A 127 22.95 -7.04 5.93
CA PRO A 127 23.66 -5.90 6.53
C PRO A 127 22.72 -4.88 7.18
N TYR A 128 21.52 -4.67 6.62
CA TYR A 128 20.50 -3.76 7.18
C TYR A 128 19.86 -4.35 8.44
N LEU A 129 19.54 -5.65 8.41
CA LEU A 129 18.94 -6.39 9.53
C LEU A 129 19.83 -6.40 10.79
N ALA A 130 21.14 -6.24 10.61
CA ALA A 130 22.11 -6.18 11.70
C ALA A 130 22.15 -4.81 12.40
N ARG A 131 21.60 -3.75 11.81
CA ARG A 131 21.57 -2.41 12.42
C ARG A 131 20.59 -2.38 13.59
N SER A 132 20.98 -1.73 14.69
CA SER A 132 20.15 -1.61 15.91
C SER A 132 18.83 -0.87 15.65
N GLU A 133 18.87 0.20 14.85
CA GLU A 133 17.71 1.03 14.52
C GLU A 133 16.82 0.46 13.41
N PHE A 134 17.21 -0.66 12.80
CA PHE A 134 16.41 -1.24 11.73
C PHE A 134 15.15 -1.90 12.27
N VAL A 135 14.01 -1.32 11.89
CA VAL A 135 12.68 -1.86 12.14
C VAL A 135 12.03 -2.14 10.79
N ALA A 136 11.68 -3.40 10.53
CA ALA A 136 10.89 -3.78 9.36
C ALA A 136 9.39 -3.68 9.68
N ALA A 137 8.60 -3.21 8.73
CA ALA A 137 7.15 -3.33 8.81
C ALA A 137 6.75 -4.82 8.88
N PRO A 138 5.90 -5.24 9.83
CA PRO A 138 5.52 -6.64 9.96
C PRO A 138 4.65 -7.09 8.78
N VAL A 139 4.69 -8.38 8.44
CA VAL A 139 3.93 -8.97 7.31
C VAL A 139 2.42 -8.73 7.45
N SER A 140 1.91 -8.70 8.69
CA SER A 140 0.49 -8.46 8.99
C SER A 140 -0.02 -7.07 8.58
N CYS A 141 0.87 -6.09 8.35
CA CYS A 141 0.52 -4.79 7.76
C CYS A 141 0.08 -4.91 6.29
N PHE A 142 0.48 -5.96 5.58
CA PHE A 142 0.28 -6.08 4.13
C PHE A 142 -0.79 -7.14 3.79
N LYS A 143 -2.07 -6.76 3.67
CA LYS A 143 -3.25 -7.70 3.56
C LYS A 143 -3.39 -8.58 2.30
N HIS A 144 -2.32 -8.80 1.56
CA HIS A 144 -2.35 -9.36 0.21
C HIS A 144 -1.05 -10.01 -0.18
N VAL A 145 -0.01 -9.87 0.66
CA VAL A 145 1.12 -10.77 0.59
C VAL A 145 0.71 -12.10 1.19
N ALA A 146 1.47 -13.14 0.84
CA ALA A 146 1.29 -14.46 1.42
C ALA A 146 1.26 -14.42 2.95
N PHE A 147 0.35 -15.17 3.56
CA PHE A 147 0.18 -15.29 5.02
C PHE A 147 -0.22 -14.05 5.81
N ALA A 148 -0.59 -12.94 5.18
CA ALA A 148 -1.00 -11.76 5.92
C ALA A 148 -2.03 -12.05 7.03
N ASP A 149 -2.96 -12.98 6.78
CA ASP A 149 -4.05 -13.33 7.69
C ASP A 149 -3.67 -14.35 8.78
N CYS A 150 -2.51 -15.00 8.67
CA CYS A 150 -2.06 -16.04 9.61
C CYS A 150 -0.72 -15.70 10.26
N TRP A 151 -0.10 -14.57 9.92
CA TRP A 151 1.23 -14.19 10.37
C TRP A 151 1.28 -13.91 11.88
N ASP A 152 0.16 -13.59 12.51
CA ASP A 152 0.06 -13.37 13.96
C ASP A 152 0.42 -14.64 14.77
N ASN A 153 0.44 -15.81 14.14
CA ASN A 153 0.91 -17.05 14.76
C ASN A 153 2.45 -17.16 14.80
N VAL A 154 3.17 -16.37 13.99
CA VAL A 154 4.64 -16.36 13.92
C VAL A 154 5.16 -15.35 14.94
N THR A 155 5.75 -15.86 16.03
CA THR A 155 6.14 -15.04 17.19
C THR A 155 7.57 -15.32 17.62
N VAL A 156 8.19 -14.32 18.28
CA VAL A 156 9.48 -14.49 18.94
C VAL A 156 9.34 -15.53 20.06
N GLY A 157 10.36 -16.38 20.22
CA GLY A 157 10.37 -17.49 21.17
C GLY A 157 9.89 -18.83 20.61
N MET A 158 9.30 -18.86 19.41
CA MET A 158 8.93 -20.11 18.75
C MET A 158 10.15 -20.98 18.45
N LYS A 159 9.94 -22.29 18.50
CA LYS A 159 10.94 -23.31 18.15
C LYS A 159 10.70 -23.83 16.75
N VAL A 160 11.77 -24.03 16.00
CA VAL A 160 11.74 -24.54 14.62
C VAL A 160 12.89 -25.53 14.40
N GLU A 161 12.70 -26.46 13.48
CA GLU A 161 13.75 -27.32 12.96
C GLU A 161 14.38 -26.67 11.73
N VAL A 162 15.70 -26.51 11.76
CA VAL A 162 16.46 -25.85 10.68
C VAL A 162 17.75 -26.58 10.39
N GLU A 163 18.26 -26.40 9.18
CA GLU A 163 19.53 -26.98 8.77
C GLU A 163 20.66 -26.62 9.76
N ASN A 164 21.40 -27.63 10.21
CA ASN A 164 22.58 -27.48 11.05
C ASN A 164 23.80 -27.20 10.18
N ARG A 165 24.25 -25.94 10.16
CA ARG A 165 25.41 -25.48 9.39
C ARG A 165 26.73 -25.61 10.14
N ASP A 166 26.67 -25.95 11.42
CA ASP A 166 27.82 -26.06 12.33
C ASP A 166 28.16 -27.54 12.59
N CYS A 167 28.03 -28.40 11.57
CA CYS A 167 28.38 -29.82 11.64
C CYS A 167 28.81 -30.36 10.27
N GLU A 168 29.94 -31.06 10.23
CA GLU A 168 30.45 -31.70 9.00
C GLU A 168 30.59 -33.21 9.11
N LYS A 169 30.49 -33.75 10.34
CA LYS A 169 30.84 -35.14 10.69
C LYS A 169 30.09 -36.18 9.85
N PHE A 170 28.87 -35.88 9.43
CA PHE A 170 27.98 -36.84 8.79
C PHE A 170 27.72 -36.55 7.32
N LYS A 171 28.35 -35.52 6.71
CA LYS A 171 28.09 -35.06 5.32
C LYS A 171 28.21 -36.18 4.28
N HIS A 172 28.99 -37.23 4.58
CA HIS A 172 29.16 -38.42 3.73
C HIS A 172 27.98 -39.42 3.81
N ILE A 173 27.14 -39.34 4.86
CA ILE A 173 26.00 -40.24 5.11
C ILE A 173 24.67 -39.56 4.78
N PHE A 174 24.53 -38.27 5.12
CA PHE A 174 23.31 -37.51 4.83
C PHE A 174 23.62 -36.20 4.12
N ALA A 175 22.77 -35.82 3.16
CA ALA A 175 22.92 -34.58 2.40
C ALA A 175 22.69 -33.31 3.24
N SER A 176 21.91 -33.39 4.32
CA SER A 176 21.65 -32.27 5.24
C SER A 176 21.28 -32.77 6.64
N PHE A 177 21.73 -32.02 7.65
CA PHE A 177 21.45 -32.26 9.07
C PHE A 177 20.56 -31.16 9.62
N TYR A 178 19.82 -31.45 10.68
CA TYR A 178 18.90 -30.51 11.28
C TYR A 178 19.11 -30.41 12.78
N TRP A 179 18.82 -29.23 13.31
CA TRP A 179 18.77 -28.96 14.74
C TRP A 179 17.64 -28.01 15.08
N ILE A 180 17.27 -27.97 16.36
CA ILE A 180 16.26 -27.06 16.86
C ILE A 180 16.86 -25.66 17.06
N ALA A 181 16.15 -24.64 16.63
CA ALA A 181 16.47 -23.25 16.89
C ALA A 181 15.27 -22.47 17.44
N THR A 182 15.53 -21.45 18.24
CA THR A 182 14.57 -20.45 18.70
C THR A 182 14.57 -19.24 17.78
N VAL A 183 13.38 -18.72 17.47
CA VAL A 183 13.20 -17.41 16.83
C VAL A 183 13.49 -16.31 17.84
N VAL A 184 14.60 -15.59 17.66
CA VAL A 184 15.05 -14.50 18.57
C VAL A 184 14.51 -13.14 18.12
N LYS A 185 14.44 -12.89 16.81
CA LYS A 185 13.93 -11.63 16.24
C LYS A 185 13.20 -11.92 14.94
N ILE A 186 12.17 -11.13 14.64
CA ILE A 186 11.42 -11.18 13.38
C ILE A 186 11.51 -9.81 12.70
N ALA A 187 11.74 -9.81 11.39
CA ALA A 187 11.77 -8.61 10.55
C ALA A 187 11.14 -8.95 9.18
N GLY A 188 9.86 -8.63 9.00
CA GLY A 188 9.09 -9.10 7.84
C GLY A 188 9.09 -10.64 7.78
N TYR A 189 9.49 -11.21 6.64
CA TYR A 189 9.65 -12.67 6.48
C TYR A 189 10.97 -13.22 7.04
N MET A 190 11.90 -12.35 7.45
CA MET A 190 13.20 -12.75 7.98
C MET A 190 13.09 -13.03 9.47
N ALA A 191 13.71 -14.10 9.92
CA ALA A 191 13.82 -14.46 11.33
C ALA A 191 15.30 -14.65 11.71
N LYS A 192 15.72 -14.05 12.82
CA LYS A 192 17.01 -14.33 13.45
C LYS A 192 16.83 -15.53 14.36
N LEU A 193 17.59 -16.59 14.10
CA LEU A 193 17.51 -17.85 14.80
C LEU A 193 18.74 -18.09 15.68
N ARG A 194 18.52 -18.74 16.81
CA ARG A 194 19.55 -19.25 17.72
C ARG A 194 19.36 -20.73 17.97
N TYR A 195 20.39 -21.54 17.73
CA TYR A 195 20.32 -22.97 18.03
C TYR A 195 20.08 -23.22 19.53
N GLU A 196 19.23 -24.20 19.83
CA GLU A 196 19.01 -24.62 21.22
C GLU A 196 20.30 -25.19 21.81
N GLY A 197 20.65 -24.73 23.01
CA GLY A 197 21.87 -25.09 23.75
C GLY A 197 22.97 -24.01 23.76
N PHE A 198 22.82 -22.94 22.98
CA PHE A 198 23.69 -21.75 23.09
C PHE A 198 23.30 -20.83 24.26
N GLY A 199 22.06 -20.88 24.72
CA GLY A 199 21.60 -20.03 25.83
C GLY A 199 21.58 -18.55 25.42
N MET A 200 22.29 -17.71 26.17
CA MET A 200 22.38 -16.26 25.87
C MET A 200 23.45 -15.92 24.82
N ASP A 201 24.32 -16.87 24.50
CA ASP A 201 25.37 -16.71 23.49
C ASP A 201 24.75 -16.53 22.09
N ASP A 202 25.08 -15.41 21.46
CA ASP A 202 24.58 -15.01 20.14
C ASP A 202 25.62 -15.15 19.02
N CYS A 203 26.80 -15.71 19.32
CA CYS A 203 27.94 -15.79 18.40
C CYS A 203 27.66 -16.58 17.12
N LYS A 204 26.66 -17.48 17.15
CA LYS A 204 26.23 -18.32 16.04
C LYS A 204 24.79 -18.02 15.62
N ASP A 205 24.22 -16.88 16.01
CA ASP A 205 22.90 -16.49 15.53
C ASP A 205 22.93 -16.21 14.02
N PHE A 206 21.88 -16.61 13.31
CA PHE A 206 21.81 -16.43 11.86
C PHE A 206 20.42 -16.06 11.38
N TRP A 207 20.37 -15.31 10.28
CA TRP A 207 19.13 -14.91 9.63
C TRP A 207 18.69 -15.94 8.57
N VAL A 208 17.40 -16.28 8.61
CA VAL A 208 16.72 -17.10 7.58
C VAL A 208 15.44 -16.40 7.11
N ASN A 209 14.99 -16.72 5.91
CA ASN A 209 13.66 -16.39 5.42
C ASN A 209 12.71 -17.55 5.71
N LEU A 210 11.70 -17.31 6.55
CA LEU A 210 10.78 -18.36 7.02
C LEU A 210 9.97 -19.03 5.89
N CYS A 211 9.71 -18.33 4.79
CA CYS A 211 8.88 -18.83 3.68
C CYS A 211 9.69 -19.52 2.58
N VAL A 212 11.02 -19.45 2.64
CA VAL A 212 11.90 -19.83 1.53
C VAL A 212 12.95 -20.83 1.97
N ASP A 213 13.58 -20.57 3.11
CA ASP A 213 14.60 -21.47 3.64
C ASP A 213 13.94 -22.73 4.20
N GLN A 214 14.76 -23.76 4.38
CA GLN A 214 14.35 -25.06 4.92
C GLN A 214 14.11 -24.97 6.45
N VAL A 215 13.01 -24.31 6.81
CA VAL A 215 12.55 -24.10 8.19
C VAL A 215 11.28 -24.90 8.43
N TYR A 216 11.30 -25.81 9.38
CA TYR A 216 10.21 -26.76 9.60
C TYR A 216 9.65 -26.66 11.02
N PRO A 217 8.39 -27.09 11.23
CA PRO A 217 7.88 -27.26 12.58
C PRO A 217 8.62 -28.37 13.32
N VAL A 218 8.75 -28.23 14.63
CA VAL A 218 9.26 -29.28 15.52
C VAL A 218 8.44 -30.56 15.32
N GLY A 219 9.14 -31.68 15.12
CA GLY A 219 8.58 -32.99 14.80
C GLY A 219 8.68 -33.38 13.31
N TRP A 220 9.06 -32.46 12.42
CA TRP A 220 9.20 -32.75 11.00
C TRP A 220 10.33 -33.77 10.74
N CYS A 221 11.51 -33.60 11.34
CA CYS A 221 12.64 -34.53 11.20
C CYS A 221 12.26 -35.94 11.63
N ALA A 222 11.56 -36.09 12.76
CA ALA A 222 11.06 -37.38 13.22
C ALA A 222 10.09 -38.02 12.20
N SER A 223 9.19 -37.22 11.61
CA SER A 223 8.28 -37.71 10.55
C SER A 223 9.01 -38.15 9.28
N GLN A 224 10.19 -37.57 9.00
CA GLN A 224 11.04 -37.90 7.86
C GLN A 224 12.10 -38.96 8.20
N GLN A 225 12.06 -39.55 9.39
CA GLN A 225 13.05 -40.51 9.89
C GLN A 225 14.50 -39.96 9.85
N LYS A 226 14.64 -38.64 10.07
CA LYS A 226 15.93 -37.95 10.14
C LYS A 226 16.29 -37.64 11.60
N PRO A 227 17.51 -37.95 12.06
CA PRO A 227 17.94 -37.61 13.41
C PRO A 227 18.22 -36.11 13.54
N LEU A 228 17.97 -35.56 14.73
CA LEU A 228 18.44 -34.24 15.11
C LEU A 228 19.91 -34.35 15.56
N ILE A 229 20.79 -33.53 14.98
CA ILE A 229 22.22 -33.56 15.28
C ILE A 229 22.64 -32.24 15.91
N PRO A 230 23.20 -32.24 17.14
CA PRO A 230 23.63 -31.01 17.81
C PRO A 230 24.77 -30.31 17.03
N PRO A 231 24.81 -28.97 17.02
CA PRO A 231 25.95 -28.20 16.50
C PRO A 231 27.25 -28.59 17.19
N LYS A 232 28.34 -28.69 16.42
CA LYS A 232 29.68 -29.08 16.89
C LYS A 232 30.15 -28.19 18.04
N THR A 233 29.84 -26.89 17.97
CA THR A 233 30.24 -25.92 19.00
C THR A 233 29.67 -26.24 20.38
N ILE A 234 28.48 -26.87 20.45
CA ILE A 234 27.80 -27.15 21.72
C ILE A 234 27.70 -28.63 22.04
N GLU A 235 28.13 -29.53 21.16
CA GLU A 235 27.91 -30.98 21.27
C GLU A 235 28.35 -31.58 22.62
N HIS A 236 29.39 -31.02 23.23
CA HIS A 236 29.97 -31.45 24.50
C HIS A 236 29.26 -30.87 25.75
N LYS A 237 28.34 -29.89 25.58
CA LYS A 237 27.69 -29.21 26.70
C LYS A 237 26.68 -30.08 27.46
N HIS A 238 26.16 -31.13 26.83
CA HIS A 238 25.16 -32.01 27.43
C HIS A 238 25.46 -33.47 27.10
N GLY A 239 25.41 -34.35 28.12
CA GLY A 239 25.55 -35.80 27.94
C GLY A 239 24.28 -36.46 27.38
N ASP A 240 23.09 -35.96 27.74
CA ASP A 240 21.79 -36.43 27.24
C ASP A 240 21.00 -35.28 26.59
N TRP A 241 21.15 -35.17 25.27
CA TRP A 241 20.42 -34.19 24.46
C TRP A 241 18.91 -34.46 24.40
N LYS A 242 18.47 -35.69 24.61
CA LYS A 242 17.04 -36.03 24.60
C LYS A 242 16.35 -35.41 25.82
N GLN A 243 16.91 -35.60 27.01
CA GLN A 243 16.37 -34.96 28.23
C GLN A 243 16.39 -33.43 28.13
N PHE A 244 17.48 -32.86 27.60
CA PHE A 244 17.57 -31.43 27.37
C PHE A 244 16.45 -30.92 26.44
N LEU A 245 16.26 -31.57 25.29
CA LEU A 245 15.23 -31.18 24.32
C LEU A 245 13.82 -31.37 24.88
N VAL A 246 13.53 -32.45 25.61
CA VAL A 246 12.23 -32.65 26.27
C VAL A 246 11.92 -31.47 27.20
N LYS A 247 12.87 -31.07 28.05
CA LYS A 247 12.68 -29.93 28.95
C LYS A 247 12.47 -28.60 28.21
N ARG A 248 13.10 -28.41 27.05
CA ARG A 248 13.01 -27.17 26.26
C ARG A 248 11.81 -27.09 25.32
N LEU A 249 11.34 -28.23 24.83
CA LEU A 249 10.27 -28.32 23.84
C LEU A 249 8.88 -28.54 24.45
N THR A 250 8.79 -29.08 25.67
CA THR A 250 7.50 -29.26 26.35
C THR A 250 6.80 -27.91 26.52
N GLY A 251 5.61 -27.77 25.91
CA GLY A 251 4.81 -26.54 25.93
C GLY A 251 5.29 -25.43 24.99
N ALA A 252 6.38 -25.64 24.23
CA ALA A 252 6.90 -24.64 23.32
C ALA A 252 6.03 -24.50 22.05
N ARG A 253 5.88 -23.27 21.55
CA ARG A 253 5.18 -23.01 20.29
C ARG A 253 6.09 -23.33 19.10
N THR A 254 5.51 -23.85 18.03
CA THR A 254 6.20 -24.16 16.76
C THR A 254 5.37 -23.70 15.57
N LEU A 255 5.98 -23.66 14.38
CA LEU A 255 5.26 -23.38 13.13
C LEU A 255 4.07 -24.35 12.93
N PRO A 256 2.98 -23.91 12.28
CA PRO A 256 1.90 -24.79 11.86
C PRO A 256 2.39 -25.86 10.86
N THR A 257 1.87 -27.08 10.94
CA THR A 257 2.25 -28.18 10.02
C THR A 257 1.87 -27.92 8.56
N ASN A 258 0.82 -27.14 8.32
CA ASN A 258 0.38 -26.72 6.99
C ASN A 258 1.02 -25.40 6.51
N PHE A 259 2.02 -24.87 7.23
CA PHE A 259 2.67 -23.60 6.88
C PHE A 259 3.14 -23.61 5.43
N HIS A 260 4.04 -24.50 5.04
CA HIS A 260 4.57 -24.55 3.66
C HIS A 260 3.52 -24.78 2.57
N ALA A 261 2.42 -25.48 2.86
CA ALA A 261 1.32 -25.66 1.91
C ALA A 261 0.64 -24.32 1.61
N LYS A 262 0.30 -23.56 2.66
CA LYS A 262 -0.26 -22.21 2.54
C LYS A 262 0.70 -21.25 1.84
N VAL A 263 2.03 -21.44 1.95
CA VAL A 263 3.04 -20.60 1.26
C VAL A 263 2.88 -20.78 -0.23
N ARG A 264 2.86 -22.04 -0.68
CA ARG A 264 2.78 -22.37 -2.10
C ARG A 264 1.46 -21.94 -2.72
N GLU A 265 0.36 -22.07 -1.99
CA GLU A 265 -0.96 -21.60 -2.44
C GLU A 265 -0.98 -20.08 -2.61
N SER A 266 -0.45 -19.35 -1.63
CA SER A 266 -0.46 -17.87 -1.65
C SER A 266 0.45 -17.25 -2.73
N ILE A 267 1.44 -18.00 -3.23
CA ILE A 267 2.35 -17.54 -4.29
C ILE A 267 1.73 -17.69 -5.69
N ARG A 268 0.69 -18.52 -5.84
CA ARG A 268 0.00 -18.67 -7.12
C ARG A 268 -0.84 -17.42 -7.37
N GLY A 269 -0.44 -16.64 -8.38
CA GLY A 269 -1.24 -15.51 -8.86
C GLY A 269 -2.58 -16.00 -9.42
N GLN A 270 -3.60 -15.16 -9.31
CA GLN A 270 -4.95 -15.46 -9.80
C GLN A 270 -5.03 -15.36 -11.33
N PHE A 271 -4.10 -14.61 -11.95
CA PHE A 271 -4.17 -14.21 -13.35
C PHE A 271 -3.16 -15.03 -14.18
N PRO A 272 -3.60 -16.01 -14.98
CA PRO A 272 -2.71 -16.83 -15.80
C PRO A 272 -2.09 -16.04 -16.96
N VAL A 273 -0.93 -16.47 -17.42
CA VAL A 273 -0.33 -15.97 -18.67
C VAL A 273 -1.28 -16.29 -19.82
N GLY A 274 -1.59 -15.29 -20.63
CA GLY A 274 -2.54 -15.40 -21.71
C GLY A 274 -3.84 -14.63 -21.49
N LEU A 275 -4.18 -14.32 -20.24
CA LEU A 275 -5.44 -13.69 -19.86
C LEU A 275 -5.58 -12.29 -20.48
N LYS A 276 -6.71 -12.03 -21.12
CA LYS A 276 -7.10 -10.74 -21.67
C LYS A 276 -7.88 -9.93 -20.65
N LEU A 277 -7.59 -8.63 -20.55
CA LEU A 277 -8.25 -7.70 -19.63
C LEU A 277 -8.28 -6.28 -20.22
N GLU A 278 -9.09 -5.41 -19.64
CA GLU A 278 -9.10 -3.97 -19.96
C GLU A 278 -8.18 -3.23 -18.98
N VAL A 279 -7.34 -2.33 -19.48
CA VAL A 279 -6.35 -1.61 -18.67
C VAL A 279 -6.21 -0.16 -19.12
N VAL A 280 -5.93 0.75 -18.18
CA VAL A 280 -5.62 2.16 -18.46
C VAL A 280 -4.46 2.28 -19.47
N ASP A 281 -4.64 3.11 -20.49
CA ASP A 281 -3.61 3.38 -21.51
C ASP A 281 -2.58 4.37 -20.95
N LYS A 282 -1.34 3.91 -20.74
CA LYS A 282 -0.22 4.74 -20.24
C LYS A 282 0.09 5.96 -21.12
N LYS A 283 -0.26 5.93 -22.41
CA LYS A 283 -0.09 7.08 -23.33
C LYS A 283 -1.29 8.04 -23.29
N ARG A 284 -2.43 7.59 -22.75
CA ARG A 284 -3.68 8.37 -22.62
C ARG A 284 -4.50 7.84 -21.45
N ILE A 285 -4.20 8.36 -20.26
CA ILE A 285 -4.77 7.90 -18.98
C ILE A 285 -6.28 8.09 -18.87
N SER A 286 -6.89 8.90 -19.77
CA SER A 286 -8.35 9.08 -19.86
C SER A 286 -9.09 7.92 -20.52
N SER A 287 -8.38 6.94 -21.05
CA SER A 287 -8.96 5.80 -21.76
C SER A 287 -8.37 4.46 -21.30
N VAL A 288 -9.15 3.40 -21.46
CA VAL A 288 -8.68 2.03 -21.29
C VAL A 288 -8.57 1.32 -22.64
N ARG A 289 -7.83 0.22 -22.68
CA ARG A 289 -7.69 -0.63 -23.86
C ARG A 289 -7.46 -2.08 -23.46
N VAL A 290 -7.61 -2.98 -24.43
CA VAL A 290 -7.38 -4.41 -24.20
C VAL A 290 -5.89 -4.69 -24.10
N ALA A 291 -5.51 -5.54 -23.14
CA ALA A 291 -4.15 -6.02 -22.94
C ALA A 291 -4.16 -7.51 -22.56
N LYS A 292 -2.99 -8.13 -22.70
CA LYS A 292 -2.76 -9.53 -22.38
C LYS A 292 -1.70 -9.67 -21.29
N VAL A 293 -1.96 -10.55 -20.33
CA VAL A 293 -0.97 -10.95 -19.32
C VAL A 293 0.12 -11.78 -20.01
N THR A 294 1.36 -11.31 -19.95
CA THR A 294 2.50 -12.00 -20.56
C THR A 294 3.39 -12.70 -19.53
N GLN A 295 3.45 -12.18 -18.30
CA GLN A 295 4.22 -12.78 -17.21
C GLN A 295 3.52 -12.54 -15.87
N GLY A 296 3.70 -13.45 -14.92
CA GLY A 296 3.21 -13.31 -13.55
C GLY A 296 4.30 -13.69 -12.55
N VAL A 297 4.56 -12.83 -11.55
CA VAL A 297 5.52 -13.12 -10.48
C VAL A 297 5.00 -12.58 -9.14
N GLY A 298 4.69 -13.47 -8.20
CA GLY A 298 4.31 -13.11 -6.83
C GLY A 298 3.12 -12.15 -6.73
N GLY A 299 2.05 -12.39 -7.51
CA GLY A 299 0.87 -11.53 -7.59
C GLY A 299 1.03 -10.29 -8.48
N ARG A 300 2.25 -9.99 -8.95
CA ARG A 300 2.44 -9.04 -10.04
C ARG A 300 2.16 -9.67 -11.39
N ILE A 301 1.62 -8.88 -12.29
CA ILE A 301 1.47 -9.23 -13.69
C ILE A 301 2.16 -8.20 -14.58
N HIS A 302 2.83 -8.70 -15.60
CA HIS A 302 3.28 -7.92 -16.74
C HIS A 302 2.22 -7.97 -17.83
N ILE A 303 1.80 -6.81 -18.30
CA ILE A 303 0.71 -6.67 -19.27
C ILE A 303 1.20 -5.88 -20.47
N VAL A 304 0.87 -6.37 -21.65
CA VAL A 304 1.21 -5.77 -22.94
C VAL A 304 -0.10 -5.50 -23.69
N TYR A 305 -0.21 -4.32 -24.29
CA TYR A 305 -1.41 -3.92 -25.01
C TYR A 305 -1.64 -4.79 -26.25
N GLU A 306 -2.90 -5.14 -26.50
CA GLU A 306 -3.28 -5.80 -27.74
C GLU A 306 -3.13 -4.80 -28.90
N SER A 307 -2.50 -5.24 -29.99
CA SER A 307 -2.27 -4.45 -31.21
C SER A 307 -1.23 -3.32 -31.12
N LEU A 308 -0.34 -3.31 -30.12
CA LEU A 308 0.86 -2.46 -30.13
C LEU A 308 2.12 -3.27 -29.81
N GLU A 309 3.18 -3.02 -30.58
CA GLU A 309 4.54 -3.37 -30.19
C GLU A 309 5.01 -2.36 -29.15
N ASP A 310 4.68 -2.63 -27.89
CA ASP A 310 5.08 -1.82 -26.74
C ASP A 310 5.60 -2.71 -25.63
N ASP A 311 6.52 -2.19 -24.82
CA ASP A 311 7.13 -2.92 -23.71
C ASP A 311 6.16 -3.25 -22.58
N GLY A 312 4.92 -2.75 -22.65
CA GLY A 312 3.91 -2.97 -21.62
C GLY A 312 4.25 -2.26 -20.32
N PHE A 313 3.72 -2.76 -19.21
CA PHE A 313 4.11 -2.34 -17.87
C PHE A 313 3.75 -3.40 -16.81
N TRP A 314 4.30 -3.24 -15.61
CA TRP A 314 4.03 -4.11 -14.46
C TRP A 314 2.98 -3.49 -13.53
N CYS A 315 2.02 -4.29 -13.06
CA CYS A 315 1.16 -3.91 -11.94
C CYS A 315 0.84 -5.12 -11.06
N HIS A 316 0.17 -4.91 -9.93
CA HIS A 316 -0.35 -6.02 -9.11
C HIS A 316 -1.71 -6.48 -9.67
N GLU A 317 -2.04 -7.77 -9.54
CA GLU A 317 -3.35 -8.34 -9.96
C GLU A 317 -4.58 -7.72 -9.25
N ARG A 318 -4.35 -6.89 -8.23
CA ARG A 318 -5.38 -6.11 -7.51
C ARG A 318 -5.27 -4.62 -7.79
N SER A 319 -4.55 -4.21 -8.82
CA SER A 319 -4.36 -2.81 -9.21
C SER A 319 -5.71 -2.20 -9.60
N PRO A 320 -5.99 -0.94 -9.25
CA PRO A 320 -7.19 -0.24 -9.74
C PRO A 320 -7.10 0.13 -11.22
N LEU A 321 -5.95 -0.11 -11.89
CA LEU A 321 -5.72 0.22 -13.30
C LEU A 321 -6.18 -0.89 -14.26
N ILE A 322 -6.51 -2.08 -13.74
CA ILE A 322 -6.93 -3.24 -14.52
C ILE A 322 -8.38 -3.59 -14.21
N HIS A 323 -9.10 -4.05 -15.23
CA HIS A 323 -10.54 -4.21 -15.22
C HIS A 323 -10.97 -5.46 -16.01
N PRO A 324 -12.12 -6.07 -15.67
CA PRO A 324 -12.67 -7.19 -16.43
C PRO A 324 -13.13 -6.76 -17.82
N ILE A 325 -13.32 -7.73 -18.71
CA ILE A 325 -13.85 -7.48 -20.06
C ILE A 325 -15.26 -6.88 -19.97
N GLY A 326 -15.48 -5.81 -20.76
CA GLY A 326 -16.73 -5.06 -20.82
C GLY A 326 -16.89 -4.01 -19.71
N TRP A 327 -15.91 -3.85 -18.83
CA TRP A 327 -15.95 -2.87 -17.74
C TRP A 327 -16.13 -1.44 -18.28
N ALA A 328 -15.36 -1.05 -19.29
CA ALA A 328 -15.42 0.30 -19.85
C ALA A 328 -16.84 0.64 -20.34
N GLN A 329 -17.48 -0.29 -21.04
CA GLN A 329 -18.83 -0.11 -21.59
C GLN A 329 -19.89 -0.04 -20.50
N VAL A 330 -19.78 -0.90 -19.48
CA VAL A 330 -20.70 -0.89 -18.33
C VAL A 330 -20.57 0.42 -17.54
N ILE A 331 -19.33 0.88 -17.29
CA ILE A 331 -19.08 2.09 -16.50
C ILE A 331 -19.34 3.37 -17.30
N GLY A 332 -19.19 3.33 -18.62
CA GLY A 332 -19.21 4.50 -19.50
C GLY A 332 -17.84 5.21 -19.57
N HIS A 333 -16.76 4.44 -19.39
CA HIS A 333 -15.38 4.89 -19.54
C HIS A 333 -14.93 4.73 -21.00
N ASP A 334 -14.06 5.61 -21.48
CA ASP A 334 -13.57 5.57 -22.85
C ASP A 334 -12.73 4.30 -23.09
N LEU A 335 -13.05 3.58 -24.17
CA LEU A 335 -12.40 2.33 -24.58
C LEU A 335 -11.78 2.51 -25.96
N ARG A 336 -10.46 2.28 -26.06
CA ARG A 336 -9.75 2.24 -27.34
C ARG A 336 -9.76 0.82 -27.91
N ALA A 337 -10.88 0.48 -28.55
CA ALA A 337 -11.06 -0.78 -29.26
C ALA A 337 -11.96 -0.56 -30.48
N SER A 338 -12.12 -1.59 -31.32
CA SER A 338 -13.06 -1.52 -32.45
C SER A 338 -14.52 -1.45 -31.94
N PRO A 339 -15.44 -0.85 -32.73
CA PRO A 339 -16.87 -0.83 -32.37
C PRO A 339 -17.46 -2.22 -32.15
N GLU A 340 -16.99 -3.23 -32.91
CA GLU A 340 -17.42 -4.62 -32.80
C GLU A 340 -16.99 -5.21 -31.46
N TYR A 341 -15.75 -4.95 -31.04
CA TYR A 341 -15.27 -5.35 -29.72
C TYR A 341 -16.05 -4.66 -28.59
N ALA A 342 -16.33 -3.36 -28.71
CA ALA A 342 -17.10 -2.62 -27.72
C ALA A 342 -18.51 -3.22 -27.54
N LYS A 343 -19.21 -3.54 -28.64
CA LYS A 343 -20.52 -4.19 -28.57
C LYS A 343 -20.44 -5.58 -27.94
N MET A 344 -19.48 -6.40 -28.37
CA MET A 344 -19.30 -7.77 -27.87
C MET A 344 -18.93 -7.79 -26.37
N SER A 345 -18.01 -6.93 -25.94
CA SER A 345 -17.55 -6.86 -24.55
C SER A 345 -18.68 -6.47 -23.59
N LEU A 346 -19.56 -5.53 -23.99
CA LEU A 346 -20.76 -5.18 -23.23
C LEU A 346 -21.72 -6.37 -23.10
N GLU A 347 -21.99 -7.09 -24.19
CA GLU A 347 -22.86 -8.28 -24.18
C GLU A 347 -22.31 -9.37 -23.25
N LYS A 348 -21.01 -9.64 -23.33
CA LYS A 348 -20.32 -10.60 -22.44
C LYS A 348 -20.44 -10.22 -20.97
N ALA A 349 -20.28 -8.93 -20.64
CA ALA A 349 -20.41 -8.43 -19.27
C ALA A 349 -21.86 -8.59 -18.73
N LEU A 350 -22.87 -8.26 -19.55
CA LEU A 350 -24.28 -8.37 -19.16
C LEU A 350 -24.73 -9.83 -18.99
N LEU A 351 -24.29 -10.71 -19.88
CA LEU A 351 -24.62 -12.14 -19.84
C LEU A 351 -23.75 -12.95 -18.87
N ARG A 352 -22.70 -12.34 -18.29
CA ARG A 352 -21.66 -13.00 -17.48
C ARG A 352 -21.03 -14.21 -18.21
N LYS A 353 -20.84 -14.08 -19.52
CA LYS A 353 -20.25 -15.11 -20.39
C LYS A 353 -18.91 -14.60 -20.93
N CYS A 354 -17.84 -14.84 -20.18
CA CYS A 354 -16.47 -14.58 -20.62
C CYS A 354 -15.82 -15.88 -21.08
N SER A 355 -14.96 -15.80 -22.09
CA SER A 355 -14.13 -16.93 -22.50
C SER A 355 -13.11 -17.28 -21.41
N PRO A 356 -12.57 -18.52 -21.38
CA PRO A 356 -11.58 -18.91 -20.37
C PRO A 356 -10.28 -18.10 -20.39
N ASP A 357 -9.96 -17.48 -21.53
CA ASP A 357 -8.81 -16.59 -21.72
C ASP A 357 -9.14 -15.11 -21.42
N GLU A 358 -10.34 -14.79 -20.94
CA GLU A 358 -10.80 -13.44 -20.63
C GLU A 358 -11.03 -13.24 -19.14
N ALA A 359 -10.61 -12.08 -18.62
CA ALA A 359 -10.77 -11.75 -17.22
C ALA A 359 -12.25 -11.44 -16.90
N SER A 360 -12.86 -12.29 -16.09
CA SER A 360 -14.24 -12.14 -15.63
C SER A 360 -14.35 -11.24 -14.40
N TRP A 361 -15.57 -10.75 -14.12
CA TRP A 361 -15.82 -9.78 -13.04
C TRP A 361 -15.53 -10.31 -11.63
N ASP A 362 -15.66 -11.61 -11.42
CA ASP A 362 -15.39 -12.29 -10.15
C ASP A 362 -13.89 -12.41 -9.81
N MET A 363 -13.00 -12.24 -10.81
CA MET A 363 -11.55 -12.24 -10.59
C MET A 363 -11.05 -10.93 -9.94
N PHE A 364 -11.87 -9.88 -9.90
CA PHE A 364 -11.49 -8.57 -9.39
C PHE A 364 -12.07 -8.30 -8.01
N PRO A 365 -11.37 -7.52 -7.15
CA PRO A 365 -11.89 -7.17 -5.84
C PRO A 365 -13.24 -6.44 -5.94
N PRO A 366 -14.21 -6.76 -5.06
CA PRO A 366 -15.50 -6.09 -5.06
C PRO A 366 -15.32 -4.61 -4.76
N VAL A 367 -15.99 -3.76 -5.55
CA VAL A 367 -15.97 -2.32 -5.35
C VAL A 367 -16.97 -1.96 -4.26
N HIS A 368 -16.47 -1.49 -3.11
CA HIS A 368 -17.35 -1.05 -2.03
C HIS A 368 -18.07 0.24 -2.42
N THR A 369 -19.40 0.19 -2.44
CA THR A 369 -20.26 1.34 -2.71
C THR A 369 -20.69 1.92 -1.36
N PRO A 370 -20.16 3.08 -0.93
CA PRO A 370 -20.55 3.67 0.34
C PRO A 370 -22.03 4.06 0.29
N SER A 371 -22.78 3.73 1.33
CA SER A 371 -24.16 4.20 1.52
C SER A 371 -24.15 5.67 1.94
N CYS A 372 -23.96 6.57 0.97
CA CYS A 372 -24.07 8.00 1.16
C CYS A 372 -25.23 8.52 0.31
N GLU A 373 -26.12 9.32 0.91
CA GLU A 373 -27.20 10.00 0.16
C GLU A 373 -26.64 11.05 -0.81
N LEU A 374 -25.47 11.61 -0.47
CA LEU A 374 -24.79 12.58 -1.30
C LEU A 374 -23.98 11.87 -2.40
N LYS A 375 -23.93 12.52 -3.57
CA LYS A 375 -23.15 12.08 -4.73
C LYS A 375 -22.20 13.18 -5.19
N PHE A 376 -21.06 12.78 -5.73
CA PHE A 376 -20.19 13.67 -6.47
C PHE A 376 -20.94 14.28 -7.66
N ARG A 377 -20.57 15.51 -8.04
CA ARG A 377 -21.11 16.23 -9.19
C ARG A 377 -19.95 16.85 -9.96
N GLU A 378 -20.17 17.02 -11.25
CA GLU A 378 -19.23 17.73 -12.14
C GLU A 378 -18.99 19.15 -11.62
N GLY A 379 -17.75 19.63 -11.73
CA GLY A 379 -17.31 20.93 -11.23
C GLY A 379 -16.97 20.98 -9.74
N MET A 380 -17.24 19.91 -8.96
CA MET A 380 -16.80 19.87 -7.57
C MET A 380 -15.27 19.83 -7.47
N LYS A 381 -14.71 20.63 -6.56
CA LYS A 381 -13.28 20.68 -6.26
C LYS A 381 -12.90 19.71 -5.15
N LEU A 382 -11.70 19.13 -5.26
CA LEU A 382 -11.12 18.23 -4.27
C LEU A 382 -9.59 18.25 -4.35
N GLU A 383 -8.92 17.49 -3.50
CA GLU A 383 -7.48 17.24 -3.55
C GLU A 383 -7.23 15.81 -4.04
N ALA A 384 -6.29 15.59 -4.96
CA ALA A 384 -6.00 14.27 -5.50
C ALA A 384 -4.51 14.05 -5.71
N ILE A 385 -4.06 12.80 -5.56
CA ILE A 385 -2.70 12.40 -5.97
C ILE A 385 -2.65 12.42 -7.50
N ASP A 386 -1.65 13.10 -8.07
CA ASP A 386 -1.42 13.10 -9.51
C ASP A 386 -0.91 11.71 -9.96
N PRO A 387 -1.61 11.00 -10.86
CA PRO A 387 -1.15 9.70 -11.36
C PRO A 387 0.13 9.77 -12.21
N LEU A 388 0.45 10.94 -12.76
CA LEU A 388 1.68 11.19 -13.54
C LEU A 388 2.82 11.67 -12.64
N ASN A 389 2.51 12.20 -11.45
CA ASN A 389 3.49 12.53 -10.44
C ASN A 389 2.97 12.22 -9.02
N LEU A 390 3.25 11.00 -8.56
CA LEU A 390 2.65 10.48 -7.33
C LEU A 390 3.15 11.13 -6.04
N SER A 391 4.03 12.16 -6.12
CA SER A 391 4.63 12.86 -4.96
C SER A 391 3.84 14.08 -4.58
N THR A 392 3.02 14.54 -5.51
CA THR A 392 2.25 15.74 -5.39
C THR A 392 0.80 15.37 -5.17
N ILE A 393 0.22 15.98 -4.15
CA ILE A 393 -1.23 16.10 -4.02
C ILE A 393 -1.57 17.46 -4.61
N CYS A 394 -2.47 17.47 -5.58
CA CYS A 394 -2.79 18.65 -6.37
C CYS A 394 -4.24 19.07 -6.16
N VAL A 395 -4.50 20.35 -6.47
CA VAL A 395 -5.86 20.87 -6.64
C VAL A 395 -6.50 20.21 -7.87
N ALA A 396 -7.67 19.61 -7.69
CA ALA A 396 -8.32 18.81 -8.71
C ALA A 396 -9.84 19.07 -8.81
N THR A 397 -10.39 18.76 -9.98
CA THR A 397 -11.82 18.93 -10.28
C THR A 397 -12.45 17.63 -10.76
N VAL A 398 -13.66 17.32 -10.31
CA VAL A 398 -14.50 16.26 -10.91
C VAL A 398 -14.97 16.74 -12.29
N THR A 399 -14.46 16.13 -13.36
CA THR A 399 -14.78 16.50 -14.74
C THR A 399 -15.99 15.76 -15.27
N LYS A 400 -16.15 14.48 -14.88
CA LYS A 400 -17.27 13.63 -15.29
C LYS A 400 -17.62 12.62 -14.20
N VAL A 401 -18.91 12.38 -13.96
CA VAL A 401 -19.38 11.32 -13.06
C VAL A 401 -19.83 10.12 -13.89
N LEU A 402 -19.17 8.98 -13.72
CA LEU A 402 -19.45 7.73 -14.43
C LEU A 402 -20.38 6.83 -13.60
N ARG A 403 -20.80 5.69 -14.19
CA ARG A 403 -21.62 4.71 -13.47
C ARG A 403 -20.80 4.05 -12.35
N ASN A 404 -21.50 3.45 -11.39
CA ASN A 404 -20.92 2.76 -10.23
C ASN A 404 -19.89 3.61 -9.47
N ASN A 405 -20.14 4.91 -9.34
CA ASN A 405 -19.33 5.87 -8.58
C ASN A 405 -17.87 6.00 -9.05
N TYR A 406 -17.58 5.68 -10.31
CA TYR A 406 -16.33 6.10 -10.93
C TYR A 406 -16.40 7.58 -11.33
N LEU A 407 -15.27 8.27 -11.21
CA LEU A 407 -15.14 9.71 -11.42
C LEU A 407 -13.97 9.95 -12.37
N MET A 408 -14.18 10.76 -13.40
CA MET A 408 -13.08 11.37 -14.13
C MET A 408 -12.69 12.64 -13.40
N ILE A 409 -11.40 12.79 -13.13
CA ILE A 409 -10.82 13.90 -12.40
C ILE A 409 -9.72 14.52 -13.27
N GLY A 410 -9.64 15.85 -13.27
CA GLY A 410 -8.55 16.60 -13.89
C GLY A 410 -7.76 17.39 -12.85
N ILE A 411 -6.45 17.55 -13.07
CA ILE A 411 -5.60 18.43 -12.25
C ILE A 411 -5.72 19.86 -12.77
N ASP A 412 -6.11 20.79 -11.90
CA ASP A 412 -6.37 22.17 -12.29
C ASP A 412 -5.09 22.85 -12.84
N GLY A 413 -5.22 23.55 -13.98
CA GLY A 413 -4.09 24.19 -14.68
C GLY A 413 -3.26 23.27 -15.56
N MET A 414 -3.49 21.95 -15.53
CA MET A 414 -2.84 20.97 -16.41
C MET A 414 -3.79 20.31 -17.41
N MET A 415 -5.10 20.60 -17.28
CA MET A 415 -6.17 20.06 -18.12
C MET A 415 -6.00 20.36 -19.60
N ALA A 416 -5.92 19.31 -20.42
CA ALA A 416 -6.00 19.43 -21.86
C ALA A 416 -7.43 19.76 -22.29
N ALA A 417 -7.59 20.61 -23.31
CA ALA A 417 -8.91 21.03 -23.80
C ALA A 417 -9.77 19.85 -24.31
N ASN A 418 -9.12 18.78 -24.76
CA ASN A 418 -9.76 17.54 -25.24
C ASN A 418 -10.00 16.50 -24.12
N GLY A 419 -9.63 16.80 -22.86
CA GLY A 419 -9.77 15.92 -21.71
C GLY A 419 -8.87 14.67 -21.73
N SER A 420 -7.80 14.65 -22.53
CA SER A 420 -6.93 13.47 -22.66
C SER A 420 -6.12 13.11 -21.40
N ASP A 421 -6.01 14.06 -20.48
CA ASP A 421 -5.27 13.97 -19.23
C ASP A 421 -6.17 13.73 -18.01
N TRP A 422 -7.49 13.59 -18.21
CA TRP A 422 -8.39 13.19 -17.14
C TRP A 422 -8.07 11.76 -16.73
N PHE A 423 -8.12 11.48 -15.44
CA PHE A 423 -7.87 10.14 -14.91
C PHE A 423 -9.05 9.65 -14.10
N CYS A 424 -9.23 8.32 -14.10
CA CYS A 424 -10.35 7.67 -13.46
C CYS A 424 -9.98 7.25 -12.03
N TYR A 425 -10.75 7.73 -11.05
CA TYR A 425 -10.77 7.18 -9.71
C TYR A 425 -12.19 6.76 -9.31
N HIS A 426 -12.29 5.65 -8.59
CA HIS A 426 -13.52 5.33 -7.88
C HIS A 426 -13.70 6.26 -6.67
N ALA A 427 -14.94 6.62 -6.31
CA ALA A 427 -15.25 7.48 -5.17
C ALA A 427 -14.65 6.99 -3.82
N SER A 428 -14.44 5.68 -3.67
CA SER A 428 -13.81 5.08 -2.47
C SER A 428 -12.26 5.03 -2.53
N SER A 429 -11.65 5.52 -3.61
CA SER A 429 -10.20 5.49 -3.83
C SER A 429 -9.42 6.17 -2.70
N PRO A 430 -8.34 5.58 -2.15
CA PRO A 430 -7.47 6.26 -1.18
C PRO A 430 -6.82 7.54 -1.69
N CYS A 431 -6.78 7.76 -3.01
CA CYS A 431 -5.98 8.80 -3.64
C CYS A 431 -6.73 10.13 -3.86
N ILE A 432 -7.96 10.24 -3.34
CA ILE A 432 -8.76 11.46 -3.39
C ILE A 432 -9.17 11.89 -1.98
N PHE A 433 -9.10 13.20 -1.73
CA PHE A 433 -9.24 13.82 -0.43
C PHE A 433 -10.15 15.06 -0.49
N PRO A 434 -10.85 15.39 0.61
CA PRO A 434 -11.63 16.62 0.68
C PRO A 434 -10.74 17.85 0.63
N VAL A 435 -11.32 18.99 0.22
CA VAL A 435 -10.65 20.29 0.23
C VAL A 435 -10.12 20.63 1.64
N GLY A 436 -8.84 21.01 1.69
CA GLY A 436 -8.08 21.39 2.89
C GLY A 436 -7.46 20.21 3.63
N PHE A 437 -7.43 19.00 3.03
CA PHE A 437 -6.77 17.84 3.63
C PHE A 437 -5.25 18.06 3.79
N CYS A 438 -4.58 18.60 2.78
CA CYS A 438 -3.15 18.87 2.81
C CYS A 438 -2.78 19.88 3.91
N GLU A 439 -3.43 21.05 3.92
CA GLU A 439 -3.21 22.12 4.90
C GLU A 439 -3.32 21.59 6.34
N LEU A 440 -4.35 20.80 6.62
CA LEU A 440 -4.61 20.31 7.96
C LEU A 440 -3.63 19.25 8.46
N ASN A 441 -3.07 18.49 7.52
CA ASN A 441 -2.09 17.46 7.84
C ASN A 441 -0.66 17.95 7.62
N GLY A 442 -0.43 19.25 7.36
CA GLY A 442 0.87 19.82 7.07
C GLY A 442 1.57 19.15 5.88
N ILE A 443 0.82 18.86 4.82
CA ILE A 443 1.32 18.34 3.55
C ILE A 443 1.31 19.48 2.54
N ASP A 444 2.36 19.57 1.72
CA ASP A 444 2.44 20.58 0.67
C ASP A 444 1.44 20.26 -0.44
N LEU A 445 0.48 21.17 -0.64
CA LEU A 445 -0.48 21.09 -1.74
C LEU A 445 0.13 21.77 -2.97
N THR A 446 0.12 21.08 -4.10
CA THR A 446 0.52 21.67 -5.38
C THR A 446 -0.62 22.53 -5.93
N PRO A 447 -0.42 23.87 -6.03
CA PRO A 447 -1.45 24.76 -6.56
C PRO A 447 -1.62 24.57 -8.08
N PRO A 448 -2.73 25.07 -8.66
CA PRO A 448 -2.94 25.02 -10.10
C PRO A 448 -1.80 25.71 -10.86
N ARG A 449 -1.39 25.14 -11.99
CA ARG A 449 -0.32 25.71 -12.82
C ARG A 449 -0.66 27.16 -13.21
N GLY A 450 0.28 28.08 -13.00
CA GLY A 450 0.11 29.51 -13.28
C GLY A 450 -0.53 30.32 -12.14
N HIS A 451 -0.84 29.70 -10.99
CA HIS A 451 -1.25 30.44 -9.79
C HIS A 451 -0.09 31.29 -9.27
N LYS A 452 -0.37 32.56 -8.93
CA LYS A 452 0.61 33.51 -8.41
C LYS A 452 0.33 33.79 -6.94
N GLY A 453 1.37 33.77 -6.11
CA GLY A 453 1.27 34.01 -4.67
C GLY A 453 0.88 32.77 -3.86
N GLU A 454 0.50 33.01 -2.59
CA GLU A 454 0.10 31.96 -1.67
C GLU A 454 -1.28 31.40 -2.01
N PHE A 455 -1.37 30.08 -2.17
CA PHE A 455 -2.63 29.43 -2.51
C PHE A 455 -3.52 29.26 -1.28
N ARG A 456 -4.75 29.78 -1.37
CA ARG A 456 -5.80 29.58 -0.35
C ARG A 456 -7.08 29.04 -1.00
N TRP A 457 -7.57 27.93 -0.47
CA TRP A 457 -8.78 27.27 -0.98
C TRP A 457 -10.00 28.19 -1.01
N PHE A 458 -10.19 29.01 0.02
CA PHE A 458 -11.32 29.95 0.10
C PHE A 458 -11.34 30.93 -1.07
N ASP A 459 -10.19 31.54 -1.36
CA ASP A 459 -10.04 32.49 -2.47
C ASP A 459 -10.19 31.80 -3.82
N TYR A 460 -9.62 30.61 -3.96
CA TYR A 460 -9.70 29.84 -5.19
C TYR A 460 -11.13 29.39 -5.53
N LEU A 461 -11.90 28.92 -4.55
CA LEU A 461 -13.31 28.54 -4.73
C LEU A 461 -14.17 29.75 -5.10
N ARG A 462 -13.93 30.90 -4.45
CA ARG A 462 -14.61 32.16 -4.76
C ARG A 462 -14.30 32.65 -6.18
N LEU A 463 -13.02 32.64 -6.56
CA LEU A 463 -12.56 33.07 -7.89
C LEU A 463 -13.14 32.19 -9.00
N THR A 464 -13.13 30.88 -8.81
CA THR A 464 -13.62 29.91 -9.81
C THR A 464 -15.13 29.69 -9.74
N LYS A 465 -15.84 30.34 -8.82
CA LYS A 465 -17.28 30.15 -8.55
C LYS A 465 -17.66 28.68 -8.41
N SER A 466 -16.77 27.90 -7.81
CA SER A 466 -16.90 26.44 -7.69
C SER A 466 -17.22 26.04 -6.24
N GLN A 467 -17.58 24.77 -6.06
CA GLN A 467 -17.92 24.23 -4.75
C GLN A 467 -16.98 23.09 -4.39
N ALA A 468 -16.55 23.04 -3.13
CA ALA A 468 -15.81 21.90 -2.60
C ALA A 468 -16.71 20.66 -2.54
N ALA A 469 -16.18 19.51 -2.93
CA ALA A 469 -16.84 18.23 -2.70
C ALA A 469 -17.09 18.03 -1.19
N PRO A 470 -18.33 17.74 -0.76
CA PRO A 470 -18.66 17.56 0.65
C PRO A 470 -17.81 16.48 1.32
N VAL A 471 -17.29 16.76 2.51
CA VAL A 471 -16.40 15.86 3.25
C VAL A 471 -17.04 14.48 3.52
N SER A 472 -18.36 14.44 3.67
CA SER A 472 -19.13 13.21 3.85
C SER A 472 -18.99 12.21 2.68
N LEU A 473 -18.61 12.67 1.49
CA LEU A 473 -18.32 11.81 0.33
C LEU A 473 -17.00 11.05 0.45
N PHE A 474 -16.11 11.49 1.34
CA PHE A 474 -14.77 10.91 1.53
C PHE A 474 -14.67 10.02 2.76
N LYS A 475 -15.80 9.72 3.44
CA LYS A 475 -15.81 8.89 4.65
C LYS A 475 -15.20 7.52 4.37
N LYS A 476 -14.02 7.34 4.93
CA LYS A 476 -13.18 6.16 4.78
C LYS A 476 -12.69 5.79 6.16
N ASP A 477 -12.97 4.57 6.59
CA ASP A 477 -12.41 4.06 7.84
C ASP A 477 -10.89 4.07 7.75
N ILE A 478 -10.24 4.51 8.82
CA ILE A 478 -8.79 4.40 8.99
C ILE A 478 -8.54 3.03 9.61
N PRO A 479 -8.04 2.04 8.85
CA PRO A 479 -7.79 0.72 9.39
C PRO A 479 -6.66 0.78 10.42
N LYS A 480 -6.64 -0.14 11.38
CA LYS A 480 -5.47 -0.38 12.24
C LYS A 480 -4.38 -1.07 11.43
N HIS A 481 -3.69 -0.30 10.58
CA HIS A 481 -2.73 -0.81 9.60
C HIS A 481 -1.39 -1.23 10.22
N GLY A 482 -1.02 -0.71 11.39
CA GLY A 482 0.20 -1.10 12.11
C GLY A 482 1.50 -0.44 11.63
N PHE A 483 1.49 0.24 10.48
CA PHE A 483 2.62 1.07 10.03
C PHE A 483 2.96 2.20 10.99
N GLN A 484 4.26 2.44 11.15
CA GLN A 484 4.83 3.54 11.93
C GLN A 484 5.98 4.19 11.14
N GLU A 485 6.25 5.46 11.44
CA GLU A 485 7.40 6.18 10.88
C GLU A 485 8.72 5.50 11.29
N GLY A 486 9.68 5.47 10.37
CA GLY A 486 10.96 4.78 10.53
C GLY A 486 10.95 3.30 10.15
N MET A 487 9.78 2.68 9.97
CA MET A 487 9.69 1.30 9.48
C MET A 487 10.18 1.17 8.03
N HIS A 488 10.84 0.06 7.72
CA HIS A 488 11.33 -0.26 6.37
C HIS A 488 10.48 -1.34 5.72
N ALA A 489 10.33 -1.26 4.41
CA ALA A 489 9.61 -2.20 3.57
C ALA A 489 10.24 -2.26 2.17
N GLU A 490 9.88 -3.28 1.39
CA GLU A 490 10.10 -3.26 -0.04
C GLU A 490 8.92 -2.53 -0.71
N ALA A 491 9.22 -1.46 -1.45
CA ALA A 491 8.23 -0.62 -2.12
C ALA A 491 8.51 -0.55 -3.62
N VAL A 492 7.47 -0.38 -4.43
CA VAL A 492 7.62 -0.26 -5.89
C VAL A 492 7.73 1.19 -6.30
N ASP A 493 8.68 1.45 -7.19
CA ASP A 493 8.73 2.73 -7.90
C ASP A 493 7.56 2.75 -8.89
N LEU A 494 6.54 3.56 -8.61
CA LEU A 494 5.35 3.63 -9.46
C LEU A 494 5.60 4.39 -10.77
N MET A 495 6.67 5.19 -10.84
CA MET A 495 7.14 5.79 -12.10
C MET A 495 7.89 4.77 -12.96
N GLU A 496 8.46 3.75 -12.32
CA GLU A 496 9.16 2.66 -13.00
C GLU A 496 8.73 1.30 -12.42
N PRO A 497 7.49 0.84 -12.71
CA PRO A 497 6.89 -0.28 -11.98
C PRO A 497 7.69 -1.58 -12.01
N ARG A 498 8.62 -1.76 -12.96
CA ARG A 498 9.55 -2.90 -12.99
C ARG A 498 10.49 -2.97 -11.77
N LEU A 499 10.70 -1.86 -11.06
CA LEU A 499 11.61 -1.77 -9.92
C LEU A 499 10.88 -1.97 -8.59
N ILE A 500 11.49 -2.78 -7.72
CA ILE A 500 11.17 -2.89 -6.30
C ILE A 500 12.43 -2.43 -5.57
N CYS A 501 12.26 -1.52 -4.63
CA CYS A 501 13.33 -0.81 -3.96
C CYS A 501 13.15 -0.91 -2.44
N VAL A 502 14.25 -0.70 -1.72
CA VAL A 502 14.23 -0.52 -0.27
C VAL A 502 13.56 0.83 0.02
N GLY A 503 12.46 0.80 0.78
CA GLY A 503 11.70 1.98 1.16
C GLY A 503 11.61 2.14 2.68
N ARG A 504 11.72 3.37 3.15
CA ARG A 504 11.49 3.79 4.54
C ARG A 504 10.22 4.62 4.63
N ILE A 505 9.35 4.30 5.58
CA ILE A 505 8.16 5.09 5.88
C ILE A 505 8.61 6.35 6.63
N THR A 506 8.48 7.51 5.99
CA THR A 506 8.89 8.80 6.57
C THR A 506 7.73 9.58 7.16
N ARG A 507 6.49 9.25 6.77
CA ARG A 507 5.29 9.88 7.33
C ARG A 507 4.08 8.97 7.31
N VAL A 508 3.25 9.04 8.35
CA VAL A 508 1.95 8.36 8.42
C VAL A 508 0.82 9.36 8.68
N VAL A 509 -0.08 9.53 7.72
CA VAL A 509 -1.23 10.45 7.81
C VAL A 509 -2.53 9.68 7.60
N GLY A 510 -3.14 9.24 8.71
CA GLY A 510 -4.30 8.34 8.66
C GLY A 510 -3.98 7.08 7.88
N ARG A 511 -4.56 6.92 6.68
CA ARG A 511 -4.31 5.79 5.76
C ARG A 511 -3.27 6.06 4.67
N LEU A 512 -2.74 7.28 4.60
CA LEU A 512 -1.74 7.70 3.63
C LEU A 512 -0.33 7.53 4.22
N LEU A 513 0.58 6.99 3.43
CA LEU A 513 1.97 6.75 3.83
C LEU A 513 2.87 7.51 2.88
N ARG A 514 3.83 8.27 3.41
CA ARG A 514 4.96 8.79 2.65
C ARG A 514 6.10 7.79 2.78
N VAL A 515 6.53 7.26 1.66
CA VAL A 515 7.70 6.39 1.58
C VAL A 515 8.85 7.16 0.93
N HIS A 516 10.04 6.97 1.45
CA HIS A 516 11.30 7.43 0.90
C HIS A 516 12.09 6.21 0.42
N PHE A 517 12.80 6.31 -0.71
CA PHE A 517 13.67 5.24 -1.19
C PHE A 517 15.10 5.48 -0.72
N ASP A 518 15.67 4.51 0.02
CA ASP A 518 17.02 4.64 0.56
C ASP A 518 18.07 4.74 -0.56
N GLY A 519 19.07 5.61 -0.40
CA GLY A 519 20.16 5.80 -1.35
C GLY A 519 19.90 6.80 -2.48
N TRP A 520 18.83 7.61 -2.41
CA TRP A 520 18.61 8.73 -3.33
C TRP A 520 19.35 10.00 -2.89
N GLY A 521 20.00 10.70 -3.83
CA GLY A 521 20.78 11.93 -3.57
C GLY A 521 22.30 11.84 -3.84
N GLY A 522 22.75 10.91 -4.69
CA GLY A 522 24.17 10.80 -5.12
C GLY A 522 24.84 9.43 -4.88
N GLN A 523 24.13 8.43 -4.35
CA GLN A 523 24.63 7.05 -4.22
C GLN A 523 23.82 6.05 -5.07
N LEU A 524 24.45 4.93 -5.43
CA LEU A 524 23.86 3.87 -6.25
C LEU A 524 22.62 3.25 -5.57
N ARG A 525 21.52 3.12 -6.32
CA ARG A 525 20.23 2.61 -5.85
C ARG A 525 20.29 1.12 -5.49
N PRO A 526 19.87 0.70 -4.28
CA PRO A 526 19.69 -0.72 -3.97
C PRO A 526 18.41 -1.27 -4.63
N VAL A 527 18.56 -1.86 -5.82
CA VAL A 527 17.45 -2.46 -6.59
C VAL A 527 17.24 -3.93 -6.23
N VAL A 528 15.98 -4.30 -6.02
CA VAL A 528 15.52 -5.69 -5.81
C VAL A 528 14.94 -6.20 -7.15
N ARG A 529 15.75 -6.82 -8.04
CA ARG A 529 15.35 -7.35 -9.37
C ARG A 529 14.63 -8.71 -9.42
N LEU A 530 13.48 -8.78 -10.11
CA LEU A 530 12.72 -9.99 -10.46
C LEU A 530 13.49 -10.96 -11.38
N ARG A 531 13.50 -12.27 -11.07
CA ARG A 531 14.09 -13.33 -11.92
C ARG A 531 13.08 -13.78 -13.00
N LYS A 532 13.54 -13.93 -14.26
CA LYS A 532 12.80 -14.64 -15.34
C LYS A 532 13.05 -16.16 -15.25
N PRO A 533 12.06 -17.03 -15.52
CA PRO A 533 12.25 -18.47 -15.56
C PRO A 533 12.87 -18.93 -16.91
N GLY A 534 14.01 -19.59 -16.87
CA GLY A 534 14.56 -20.42 -17.97
C GLY A 534 14.31 -21.93 -17.69
N PRO A 535 14.51 -22.83 -18.68
CA PRO A 535 14.18 -24.25 -18.54
C PRO A 535 15.07 -24.92 -17.48
N LEU A 536 14.43 -25.51 -16.46
CA LEU A 536 15.07 -26.08 -15.26
C LEU A 536 15.43 -27.56 -15.43
N PRO A 537 16.55 -28.00 -14.81
CA PRO A 537 16.59 -29.26 -14.08
C PRO A 537 16.61 -29.01 -12.56
N ARG A 538 15.69 -29.73 -11.88
CA ARG A 538 15.46 -29.92 -10.43
C ARG A 538 16.49 -29.29 -9.45
N GLY A 539 16.04 -28.27 -8.72
CA GLY A 539 16.69 -27.71 -7.52
C GLY A 539 16.01 -26.43 -7.06
N LEU A 540 15.40 -26.44 -5.87
CA LEU A 540 14.63 -25.32 -5.28
C LEU A 540 15.54 -24.12 -4.89
N VAL A 541 15.24 -22.91 -5.38
CA VAL A 541 15.81 -21.61 -4.92
C VAL A 541 14.81 -20.46 -5.20
N PRO A 542 14.96 -19.26 -4.60
CA PRO A 542 14.17 -18.70 -3.51
C PRO A 542 13.03 -17.74 -3.96
N ALA A 543 11.98 -17.63 -3.14
CA ALA A 543 10.80 -16.79 -3.41
C ALA A 543 11.00 -15.32 -3.02
N GLY A 544 10.42 -14.43 -3.83
CA GLY A 544 10.23 -13.02 -3.53
C GLY A 544 10.51 -12.14 -4.74
N ARG A 545 9.48 -11.38 -5.16
CA ARG A 545 9.57 -9.97 -5.60
C ARG A 545 8.21 -9.37 -6.12
N LEU A 546 7.31 -9.13 -5.17
CA LEU A 546 6.56 -7.88 -4.90
C LEU A 546 6.09 -6.88 -6.00
N PRO A 547 4.90 -6.22 -5.85
CA PRO A 547 4.62 -5.57 -4.60
C PRO A 547 3.22 -5.72 -4.07
N PRO A 548 3.12 -5.30 -2.82
CA PRO A 548 1.88 -5.03 -2.22
C PRO A 548 1.33 -3.62 -2.61
N ARG A 549 0.01 -3.46 -2.83
CA ARG A 549 -0.77 -2.21 -2.68
C ARG A 549 -0.16 -1.30 -1.60
N ALA A 550 0.46 -0.23 -2.08
CA ALA A 550 0.60 1.11 -1.49
C ALA A 550 1.12 1.20 -0.04
N THR A 551 2.44 1.16 0.10
CA THR A 551 3.16 2.21 0.84
C THR A 551 3.79 3.10 -0.23
N GLN A 552 3.18 4.26 -0.53
CA GLN A 552 3.46 5.09 -1.71
C GLN A 552 4.63 6.06 -1.45
N ALA A 553 5.65 6.04 -2.32
CA ALA A 553 6.72 7.02 -2.38
C ALA A 553 6.65 7.70 -3.74
N ALA A 554 7.08 8.96 -3.82
CA ALA A 554 7.26 9.55 -5.12
C ALA A 554 8.33 10.64 -5.18
N ARG A 555 8.71 10.95 -6.42
CA ARG A 555 9.86 11.76 -6.84
C ARG A 555 9.65 13.25 -6.57
N HIS A 556 10.66 13.94 -6.07
CA HIS A 556 10.81 15.38 -6.32
C HIS A 556 11.50 15.55 -7.66
N TRP A 557 10.92 16.35 -8.55
CA TRP A 557 11.63 16.98 -9.66
C TRP A 557 12.08 18.34 -9.15
N LEU A 558 13.38 18.56 -9.01
CA LEU A 558 13.93 19.92 -9.11
C LEU A 558 14.12 20.20 -10.60
N PRO A 559 13.82 21.42 -11.09
CA PRO A 559 14.16 21.80 -12.45
C PRO A 559 15.68 21.71 -12.64
N GLU A 560 16.12 21.15 -13.76
CA GLU A 560 17.47 21.40 -14.26
C GLU A 560 17.55 22.90 -14.54
N GLU A 561 18.37 23.62 -13.76
CA GLU A 561 18.83 24.94 -14.17
C GLU A 561 19.70 24.72 -15.42
N GLU A 562 19.27 25.30 -16.54
CA GLU A 562 20.04 25.38 -17.77
C GLU A 562 21.34 26.15 -17.45
N GLU A 563 22.45 25.43 -17.41
CA GLU A 563 23.79 26.03 -17.38
C GLU A 563 24.06 26.57 -18.79
N GLU A 564 23.74 27.86 -18.97
CA GLU A 564 24.00 28.60 -20.20
C GLU A 564 25.51 28.70 -20.40
N SER A 565 26.00 28.00 -21.43
CA SER A 565 27.37 28.01 -21.91
C SER A 565 27.79 29.41 -22.35
N ALA A 566 28.61 30.09 -21.55
CA ALA A 566 29.34 31.27 -21.97
C ALA A 566 30.72 30.86 -22.53
N ASP A 567 30.75 30.56 -23.83
CA ASP A 567 31.97 30.55 -24.63
C ASP A 567 32.26 32.00 -25.08
N LEU A 568 33.25 32.66 -24.47
CA LEU A 568 33.94 33.81 -25.06
C LEU A 568 35.43 33.76 -24.71
N GLN A 569 36.17 33.12 -25.61
CA GLN A 569 37.42 33.58 -26.23
C GLN A 569 38.39 34.42 -25.38
N GLY A 570 39.59 33.85 -25.18
CA GLY A 570 40.78 34.38 -25.84
C GLY A 570 41.77 35.21 -25.02
N THR A 571 43.02 34.75 -25.07
CA THR A 571 44.30 35.47 -24.88
C THR A 571 44.62 35.87 -23.44
N SER A 572 45.78 35.59 -22.86
CA SER A 572 47.15 35.33 -23.36
C SER A 572 47.89 34.35 -22.46
#